data_AF-A0A942ASE9-F1
#
_entry.id   AF-A0A942ASE9-F1
#
_cell.length_a   1.000
_cell.length_b   1.000
_cell.length_c   1.000
_cell.angle_alpha   90.00
_cell.angle_beta   90.00
_cell.angle_gamma   90.00
#
_symmetry.space_group_name_H-M   'P 1'
#
loop_
_entity.id
_entity.type
_entity.pdbx_description
1 polymer ?
#
loop_
_entity_poly.entity_id
_entity_poly.type
_entity_poly.pdbx_seq_one_letter_code
_entity_poly.pdbx_strand_id
1 'polypeptide(L)'
;MNRETEERFVRTFIIRQQRERLLLELGSPTRRQNGINRFCHDATALVIPQTLACRGKLKREEIKLFLLPHAERGMCYAISSNEAVDGHFLSLSQALDSVLCFGFPSILVCAHAALVECEQEQGPAEKLILVERYKK
;
A
#
# COMPACT_ATOMS: atom_id res chain seq x y z
N MET A 1 -7.95 12.33 5.34
CA MET A 1 -7.38 10.97 5.53
C MET A 1 -8.33 10.14 6.39
N ASN A 2 -8.64 8.93 5.95
CA ASN A 2 -9.49 7.98 6.69
C ASN A 2 -8.61 7.19 7.67
N ARG A 3 -8.60 7.61 8.94
CA ARG A 3 -7.74 7.02 9.99
C ARG A 3 -8.04 5.55 10.24
N GLU A 4 -9.30 5.14 10.18
CA GLU A 4 -9.71 3.76 10.40
C GLU A 4 -9.15 2.82 9.32
N THR A 5 -9.16 3.26 8.07
CA THR A 5 -8.60 2.49 6.93
C THR A 5 -7.09 2.35 7.04
N GLU A 6 -6.39 3.44 7.37
CA GLU A 6 -4.93 3.42 7.58
C GLU A 6 -4.56 2.57 8.80
N GLU A 7 -5.31 2.67 9.89
CA GLU A 7 -5.06 1.88 11.09
C GLU A 7 -5.29 0.39 10.84
N ARG A 8 -6.35 0.05 10.11
CA ARG A 8 -6.59 -1.34 9.70
C ARG A 8 -5.44 -1.85 8.84
N PHE A 9 -5.00 -1.11 7.82
CA PHE A 9 -3.85 -1.50 7.00
C PHE A 9 -2.62 -1.78 7.88
N VAL A 10 -2.27 -0.87 8.78
CA VAL A 10 -1.09 -1.03 9.65
C VAL A 10 -1.24 -2.23 10.58
N ARG A 11 -2.42 -2.44 11.19
CA ARG A 11 -2.65 -3.56 12.11
C ARG A 11 -2.73 -4.91 11.40
N THR A 12 -3.17 -4.95 10.14
CA THR A 12 -3.31 -6.18 9.37
C THR A 12 -1.99 -6.59 8.73
N PHE A 13 -1.24 -5.64 8.16
CA PHE A 13 -0.13 -5.96 7.26
C PHE A 13 1.26 -5.63 7.79
N ILE A 14 1.39 -4.81 8.83
CA ILE A 14 2.71 -4.33 9.30
C ILE A 14 3.14 -5.09 10.57
N ILE A 15 4.43 -5.40 10.68
CA ILE A 15 4.99 -6.10 11.85
C ILE A 15 4.80 -5.26 13.11
N ARG A 16 4.57 -5.93 14.25
CA ARG A 16 4.18 -5.29 15.51
C ARG A 16 5.14 -4.17 15.93
N GLN A 17 6.44 -4.37 15.74
CA GLN A 17 7.49 -3.43 16.13
C GLN A 17 7.41 -2.08 15.39
N GLN A 18 6.80 -2.04 14.20
CA GLN A 18 6.77 -0.84 13.35
C GLN A 18 5.43 -0.08 13.44
N ARG A 19 4.37 -0.71 14.00
CA ARG A 19 2.99 -0.18 13.92
C ARG A 19 2.82 1.18 14.57
N GLU A 20 3.22 1.33 15.83
CA GLU A 20 2.99 2.56 16.59
C GLU A 20 3.68 3.75 15.93
N ARG A 21 4.96 3.56 15.54
CA ARG A 21 5.72 4.61 14.86
C ARG A 21 5.11 4.97 13.50
N LEU A 22 4.74 3.98 12.69
CA LEU A 22 4.14 4.21 11.39
C LEU A 22 2.79 4.94 11.51
N LEU A 23 1.93 4.56 12.47
CA LEU A 23 0.66 5.24 12.74
C LEU A 23 0.87 6.72 13.13
N LEU A 24 1.85 7.00 13.98
CA LEU A 24 2.17 8.37 14.40
C LEU A 24 2.66 9.24 13.24
N GLU A 25 3.42 8.66 12.32
CA GLU A 25 3.94 9.35 11.14
C GLU A 25 2.84 9.59 10.11
N LEU A 26 2.07 8.56 9.74
CA LEU A 26 0.96 8.68 8.78
C LEU A 26 -0.14 9.63 9.25
N GLY A 27 -0.43 9.65 10.55
CA GLY A 27 -1.45 10.51 11.15
C GLY A 27 -1.06 11.99 11.30
N SER A 28 0.19 12.35 10.98
CA SER A 28 0.76 13.69 11.17
C SER A 28 1.07 14.33 9.82
N PRO A 29 0.41 15.42 9.40
CA PRO A 29 0.67 16.03 8.08
C PRO A 29 2.14 16.32 7.82
N THR A 30 2.87 16.81 8.83
CA THR A 30 4.31 17.13 8.75
C THR A 30 5.23 15.91 8.70
N ARG A 31 4.76 14.71 9.07
CA ARG A 31 5.54 13.47 9.12
C ARG A 31 5.00 12.39 8.20
N ARG A 32 3.90 12.66 7.50
CA ARG A 32 3.21 11.68 6.67
C ARG A 32 4.14 11.10 5.63
N GLN A 33 4.87 11.95 4.91
CA GLN A 33 5.85 11.48 3.93
C GLN A 33 6.96 10.64 4.56
N ASN A 34 7.37 10.90 5.81
CA ASN A 34 8.33 10.02 6.47
C ASN A 34 7.77 8.60 6.65
N GLY A 35 6.47 8.48 6.96
CA GLY A 35 5.80 7.19 7.08
C GLY A 35 5.68 6.47 5.73
N ILE A 36 5.36 7.20 4.66
CA ILE A 36 5.25 6.66 3.30
C ILE A 36 6.62 6.24 2.75
N ASN A 37 7.65 7.05 2.97
CA ASN A 37 9.02 6.79 2.52
C ASN A 37 9.68 5.58 3.19
N ARG A 38 9.09 5.04 4.27
CA ARG A 38 9.54 3.75 4.82
C ARG A 38 9.47 2.63 3.79
N PHE A 39 8.55 2.72 2.83
CA PHE A 39 8.32 1.71 1.82
C PHE A 39 9.18 1.90 0.55
N CYS A 40 10.12 2.87 0.52
CA CYS A 40 10.99 3.13 -0.63
C CYS A 40 11.85 1.91 -1.03
N HIS A 41 12.66 1.40 -0.11
CA HIS A 41 13.76 0.47 -0.44
C HIS A 41 13.47 -0.98 -0.06
N ASP A 42 12.98 -1.22 1.16
CA ASP A 42 12.68 -2.57 1.65
C ASP A 42 11.34 -2.62 2.39
N ALA A 43 10.26 -2.60 1.63
CA ALA A 43 8.92 -2.82 2.16
C ALA A 43 8.78 -4.21 2.83
N THR A 44 9.60 -5.21 2.44
CA THR A 44 9.50 -6.56 3.01
C THR A 44 9.92 -6.62 4.48
N ALA A 45 10.84 -5.76 4.91
CA ALA A 45 11.22 -5.63 6.32
C ALA A 45 10.11 -5.04 7.21
N LEU A 46 9.10 -4.39 6.63
CA LEU A 46 8.00 -3.75 7.36
C LEU A 46 6.74 -4.62 7.45
N VAL A 47 6.50 -5.45 6.44
CA VAL A 47 5.26 -6.23 6.32
C VAL A 47 5.37 -7.57 7.07
N ILE A 48 4.23 -8.08 7.51
CA ILE A 48 4.12 -9.41 8.10
C ILE A 48 4.37 -10.44 6.99
N PRO A 49 5.43 -11.28 7.07
CA PRO A 49 5.80 -12.18 5.97
C PRO A 49 4.67 -13.11 5.52
N GLN A 50 3.80 -13.53 6.44
CA GLN A 50 2.68 -14.43 6.16
C GLN A 50 1.55 -13.78 5.34
N THR A 51 1.53 -12.45 5.22
CA THR A 51 0.56 -11.71 4.41
C THR A 51 1.05 -11.46 2.98
N LEU A 52 2.34 -11.67 2.71
CA LEU A 52 2.92 -11.48 1.38
C LEU A 52 2.45 -12.58 0.43
N ALA A 53 1.58 -12.23 -0.52
CA ALA A 53 1.06 -13.14 -1.53
C ALA A 53 1.91 -13.16 -2.80
N CYS A 54 2.43 -12.00 -3.19
CA CYS A 54 3.28 -11.87 -4.37
C CYS A 54 4.31 -10.75 -4.18
N ARG A 55 5.48 -10.91 -4.81
CA ARG A 55 6.57 -9.92 -4.86
C ARG A 55 7.19 -9.94 -6.24
N GLY A 56 7.46 -8.78 -6.82
CA GLY A 56 8.26 -8.65 -8.04
C GLY A 56 7.85 -7.50 -8.94
N LYS A 57 8.22 -7.58 -10.21
CA LYS A 57 7.92 -6.58 -11.25
C LYS A 57 6.58 -6.86 -11.91
N LEU A 58 5.50 -6.72 -11.15
CA LEU A 58 4.14 -7.02 -11.60
C LEU A 58 3.63 -5.95 -12.56
N LYS A 59 2.90 -6.39 -13.60
CA LYS A 59 2.19 -5.50 -14.52
C LYS A 59 0.86 -5.07 -13.92
N ARG A 60 0.35 -3.94 -14.40
CA ARG A 60 -0.92 -3.35 -13.97
C ARG A 60 -2.07 -4.37 -13.99
N GLU A 61 -2.17 -5.16 -15.05
CA GLU A 61 -3.24 -6.11 -15.29
C GLU A 61 -3.19 -7.27 -14.29
N GLU A 62 -1.98 -7.74 -13.97
CA GLU A 62 -1.76 -8.76 -12.94
C GLU A 62 -2.21 -8.23 -11.57
N ILE A 63 -1.78 -7.02 -11.22
CA ILE A 63 -2.16 -6.37 -9.96
C ILE A 63 -3.67 -6.18 -9.87
N LYS A 64 -4.31 -5.71 -10.97
CA LYS A 64 -5.76 -5.51 -11.02
C LYS A 64 -6.50 -6.82 -10.80
N LEU A 65 -6.07 -7.92 -11.44
CA LEU A 65 -6.67 -9.23 -11.25
C LEU A 65 -6.57 -9.72 -9.79
N PHE A 66 -5.45 -9.45 -9.12
CA PHE A 66 -5.28 -9.78 -7.71
C PHE A 66 -6.14 -8.91 -6.77
N LEU A 67 -6.19 -7.60 -6.98
CA LEU A 67 -6.82 -6.68 -6.04
C LEU A 67 -8.34 -6.55 -6.23
N LEU A 68 -8.86 -6.74 -7.44
CA LEU A 68 -10.27 -6.51 -7.76
C LEU A 68 -11.23 -7.32 -6.86
N PRO A 69 -10.99 -8.61 -6.56
CA PRO A 69 -11.84 -9.37 -5.64
C PRO A 69 -11.87 -8.83 -4.20
N HIS A 70 -10.86 -8.02 -3.82
CA HIS A 70 -10.74 -7.43 -2.49
C HIS A 70 -11.18 -5.96 -2.45
N ALA A 71 -11.47 -5.34 -3.60
CA ALA A 71 -11.90 -3.96 -3.71
C ALA A 71 -13.42 -3.87 -3.51
N GLU A 72 -13.86 -3.52 -2.31
CA GLU A 72 -15.28 -3.32 -2.03
C GLU A 72 -15.86 -2.22 -2.93
N ARG A 73 -16.91 -2.56 -3.69
CA ARG A 73 -17.51 -1.69 -4.71
C ARG A 73 -16.49 -1.20 -5.75
N GLY A 74 -15.39 -1.93 -5.94
CA GLY A 74 -14.30 -1.57 -6.86
C GLY A 74 -13.45 -0.39 -6.38
N MET A 75 -13.55 0.01 -5.11
CA MET A 75 -12.83 1.14 -4.54
C MET A 75 -11.64 0.69 -3.68
N CYS A 76 -10.57 1.48 -3.68
CA CYS A 76 -9.44 1.33 -2.78
C CYS A 76 -9.00 2.71 -2.25
N TYR A 77 -8.32 2.72 -1.12
CA TYR A 77 -7.80 3.91 -0.46
C TYR A 77 -6.31 4.07 -0.77
N ALA A 78 -5.87 5.27 -1.14
CA ALA A 78 -4.47 5.54 -1.45
C ALA A 78 -3.74 6.17 -0.25
N ILE A 79 -2.56 5.63 0.06
CA ILE A 79 -1.54 6.25 0.92
C ILE A 79 -0.33 6.45 0.01
N SER A 80 -0.04 7.68 -0.41
CA SER A 80 0.89 7.92 -1.51
C SER A 80 1.70 9.19 -1.32
N SER A 81 2.91 9.22 -1.88
CA SER A 81 3.65 10.47 -2.02
C SER A 81 3.03 11.43 -3.03
N ASN A 82 2.10 10.97 -3.88
CA ASN A 82 1.31 11.80 -4.78
C ASN A 82 0.15 12.47 -4.03
N GLU A 83 0.33 13.75 -3.67
CA GLU A 83 -0.64 14.54 -2.91
C GLU A 83 -2.04 14.62 -3.56
N ALA A 84 -2.13 14.47 -4.89
CA ALA A 84 -3.42 14.53 -5.59
C ALA A 84 -4.33 13.33 -5.27
N VAL A 85 -3.75 12.20 -4.85
CA VAL A 85 -4.49 10.97 -4.53
C VAL A 85 -4.34 10.54 -3.08
N ASP A 86 -3.31 11.02 -2.40
CA ASP A 86 -3.03 10.65 -1.02
C ASP A 86 -4.22 10.93 -0.10
N GLY A 87 -4.60 9.93 0.68
CA GLY A 87 -5.68 10.04 1.65
C GLY A 87 -7.10 9.98 1.06
N HIS A 88 -7.25 9.58 -0.21
CA HIS A 88 -8.53 9.51 -0.92
C HIS A 88 -8.92 8.08 -1.30
N PHE A 89 -10.24 7.85 -1.42
CA PHE A 89 -10.79 6.66 -2.07
C PHE A 89 -10.91 6.90 -3.57
N LEU A 90 -10.46 5.92 -4.35
CA LEU A 90 -10.47 5.94 -5.80
C LEU A 90 -10.99 4.61 -6.32
N SER A 91 -11.53 4.59 -7.54
CA SER A 91 -11.75 3.30 -8.21
C SER A 91 -10.40 2.61 -8.41
N LEU A 92 -10.36 1.28 -8.34
CA LEU A 92 -9.13 0.51 -8.50
C LEU A 92 -8.39 0.87 -9.79
N SER A 93 -9.11 1.14 -10.88
CA SER A 93 -8.48 1.54 -12.14
C SER A 93 -7.76 2.88 -12.04
N GLN A 94 -8.45 3.91 -11.52
CA GLN A 94 -7.88 5.25 -11.32
C GLN A 94 -6.72 5.23 -10.33
N ALA A 95 -6.86 4.45 -9.26
CA ALA A 95 -5.83 4.27 -8.25
C ALA A 95 -4.54 3.72 -8.89
N LEU A 96 -4.66 2.62 -9.66
CA LEU A 96 -3.51 2.03 -10.37
C LEU A 96 -2.89 3.01 -11.37
N ASP A 97 -3.70 3.76 -12.13
CA ASP A 97 -3.19 4.79 -13.05
C ASP A 97 -2.39 5.89 -12.33
N SER A 98 -2.74 6.19 -11.08
CA SER A 98 -2.16 7.31 -10.33
C SER A 98 -0.93 6.93 -9.52
N VAL A 99 -0.80 5.65 -9.13
CA VAL A 99 0.31 5.18 -8.27
C VAL A 99 1.38 4.41 -9.01
N LEU A 100 1.01 3.67 -10.06
CA LEU A 100 1.99 2.89 -10.82
C LEU A 100 2.88 3.85 -11.62
N CYS A 101 4.19 3.57 -11.63
CA CYS A 101 5.18 4.37 -12.35
C CYS A 101 5.27 5.85 -11.90
N PHE A 102 4.70 6.20 -10.74
CA PHE A 102 4.85 7.55 -10.17
C PHE A 102 6.29 7.85 -9.73
N GLY A 103 7.08 6.80 -9.48
CA GLY A 103 8.49 6.88 -9.10
C GLY A 103 8.74 6.92 -7.59
N PHE A 104 7.71 7.19 -6.79
CA PHE A 104 7.76 7.24 -5.32
C PHE A 104 6.84 6.19 -4.68
N PRO A 105 7.10 5.79 -3.43
CA PRO A 105 6.31 4.78 -2.75
C PRO A 105 4.83 5.15 -2.66
N SER A 106 4.00 4.16 -2.94
CA SER A 106 2.55 4.28 -2.88
C SER A 106 1.92 2.99 -2.44
N ILE A 107 0.88 3.09 -1.64
CA ILE A 107 0.14 1.95 -1.11
C ILE A 107 -1.31 2.11 -1.52
N LEU A 108 -1.88 1.06 -2.11
CA LEU A 108 -3.31 0.96 -2.33
C LEU A 108 -3.89 -0.03 -1.35
N VAL A 109 -4.77 0.43 -0.48
CA VAL A 109 -5.48 -0.38 0.49
C VAL A 109 -6.87 -0.70 -0.05
N CYS A 110 -7.07 -1.95 -0.46
CA CYS A 110 -8.39 -2.51 -0.70
C CYS A 110 -8.84 -3.25 0.58
N ALA A 111 -10.08 -3.70 0.67
CA ALA A 111 -10.63 -4.20 1.94
C ALA A 111 -9.76 -5.31 2.55
N HIS A 112 -9.49 -6.39 1.83
CA HIS A 112 -8.71 -7.54 2.36
C HIS A 112 -7.34 -7.71 1.73
N ALA A 113 -6.87 -6.73 0.97
CA ALA A 113 -5.58 -6.78 0.29
C ALA A 113 -4.99 -5.39 0.13
N ALA A 114 -3.68 -5.32 -0.02
CA ALA A 114 -2.98 -4.08 -0.34
C ALA A 114 -1.90 -4.30 -1.40
N LEU A 115 -1.70 -3.29 -2.24
CA LEU A 115 -0.50 -3.15 -3.06
C LEU A 115 0.45 -2.20 -2.35
N VAL A 116 1.73 -2.56 -2.33
CA VAL A 116 2.83 -1.63 -2.05
C VAL A 116 3.68 -1.51 -3.30
N GLU A 117 3.71 -0.31 -3.88
CA GLU A 117 4.64 0.11 -4.92
C GLU A 117 5.85 0.72 -4.21
N CYS A 118 7.03 0.12 -4.37
CA CYS A 118 8.28 0.65 -3.83
C CYS A 118 8.85 1.75 -4.75
N GLU A 119 9.94 2.41 -4.31
CA GLU A 119 10.64 3.38 -5.15
C GLU A 119 11.34 2.71 -6.34
N GLN A 120 11.46 3.45 -7.44
CA GLN A 120 12.17 3.00 -8.63
C GLN A 120 13.66 3.34 -8.55
N GLU A 121 14.51 2.40 -8.13
CA GLU A 121 15.97 2.60 -8.16
C GLU A 121 16.58 2.29 -9.54
N GLN A 122 16.33 1.10 -10.09
CA GLN A 122 16.84 0.69 -11.41
C GLN A 122 15.88 -0.29 -12.13
N GLY A 123 15.40 0.10 -13.31
CA GLY A 123 14.34 -0.64 -14.01
C GLY A 123 12.97 -0.52 -13.30
N PRO A 124 11.99 -1.38 -13.59
CA PRO A 124 10.66 -1.27 -12.97
C PRO A 124 10.70 -1.44 -11.45
N ALA A 125 9.95 -0.59 -10.74
CA ALA A 125 9.83 -0.65 -9.28
C ALA A 125 9.30 -2.00 -8.79
N GLU A 126 9.82 -2.44 -7.65
CA GLU A 126 9.36 -3.63 -6.96
C GLU A 126 7.97 -3.42 -6.37
N LYS A 127 7.15 -4.46 -6.44
CA LYS A 127 5.76 -4.44 -5.98
C LYS A 127 5.49 -5.60 -5.07
N LEU A 128 4.77 -5.34 -3.99
CA LEU A 128 4.29 -6.35 -3.07
C LEU A 128 2.77 -6.36 -3.10
N ILE A 129 2.19 -7.56 -3.21
CA ILE A 129 0.76 -7.78 -2.97
C ILE A 129 0.63 -8.47 -1.62
N LEU A 130 -0.10 -7.82 -0.73
CA LEU A 130 -0.42 -8.29 0.61
C LEU A 130 -1.88 -8.72 0.65
N VAL A 131 -2.18 -9.86 1.26
CA VAL A 131 -3.54 -10.37 1.41
C VAL A 131 -3.77 -10.79 2.86
N GLU A 132 -4.90 -10.35 3.41
CA GLU A 132 -5.31 -10.72 4.76
C GLU A 132 -5.52 -12.24 4.82
N ARG A 133 -4.82 -12.92 5.72
CA ARG A 133 -5.10 -14.33 5.96
C ARG A 133 -6.33 -14.45 6.82
N TYR A 134 -7.33 -15.20 6.34
CA TYR A 134 -8.37 -15.73 7.21
C TYR A 134 -7.68 -16.53 8.31
N LYS A 135 -7.91 -16.13 9.58
CA LYS A 135 -7.61 -17.00 10.71
C LYS A 135 -8.49 -18.24 10.52
N LYS A 136 -7.87 -19.39 10.26
CA LYS A 136 -8.52 -20.68 10.43
C LYS A 136 -8.92 -20.86 11.89
#